data_AF-A0A6C0U1X3-F1
#
_entry.id   AF-A0A6C0U1X3-F1
#
_cell.length_a   1.000
_cell.length_b   1.000
_cell.length_c   1.000
_cell.angle_alpha   90.00
_cell.angle_beta   90.00
_cell.angle_gamma   90.00
#
_symmetry.space_group_name_H-M   'P 1'
#
loop_
_entity.id
_entity.type
_entity.pdbx_description
1 polymer ?
#
loop_
_entity_poly.entity_id
_entity_poly.type
_entity_poly.pdbx_seq_one_letter_code
_entity_poly.pdbx_strand_id
1 'polypeptide(L)' 'MGIGGISIWQLLIILAIVIMLFGTKRLRTLGSDLGSAVKGFRKSIKDDDGPPDSVDTEVEDVAQTPRDSSGKP' A
#
# COMPACT_ATOMS: atom_id res chain seq x y z
N MET A 1 -23.06 24.08 -10.12
CA MET A 1 -21.77 24.30 -9.43
C MET A 1 -21.20 22.95 -9.02
N GLY A 2 -20.90 22.12 -10.02
CA GLY A 2 -20.43 20.75 -9.80
C GLY A 2 -18.97 20.71 -9.38
N ILE A 3 -18.55 19.56 -8.86
CA ILE A 3 -17.18 19.15 -8.50
C ILE A 3 -16.11 19.36 -9.61
N GLY A 4 -16.45 19.91 -10.78
CA GLY A 4 -15.56 20.16 -11.90
C GLY A 4 -14.62 21.37 -11.75
N GLY A 5 -14.58 22.02 -10.58
CA GLY A 5 -13.64 23.10 -10.26
C GLY A 5 -12.38 22.64 -9.51
N ILE A 6 -12.34 21.37 -9.07
CA ILE A 6 -11.17 20.80 -8.41
C ILE A 6 -10.23 20.31 -9.49
N SER A 7 -9.28 21.16 -9.89
CA SER A 7 -8.19 20.76 -10.79
C SER A 7 -7.34 19.70 -10.10
N ILE A 8 -6.94 18.67 -10.86
CA ILE A 8 -5.97 17.66 -10.42
C ILE A 8 -4.72 18.33 -9.82
N TRP A 9 -4.32 19.50 -10.34
CA TRP A 9 -3.21 20.28 -9.82
C TRP A 9 -3.38 20.74 -8.37
N GLN A 10 -4.60 21.11 -7.96
CA GLN A 10 -4.85 21.49 -6.57
C GLN A 10 -4.86 20.26 -5.65
N LEU A 11 -5.39 19.12 -6.10
CA LEU A 11 -5.34 17.87 -5.33
C LEU A 11 -3.90 17.42 -5.07
N LEU A 12 -3.00 17.54 -6.06
CA LEU A 12 -1.59 17.20 -5.87
C LEU A 12 -0.90 18.11 -4.84
N ILE A 13 -1.20 19.41 -4.85
CA ILE A 13 -0.66 20.36 -3.87
C ILE A 13 -1.17 20.03 -2.47
N ILE A 14 -2.46 19.74 -2.31
CA ILE A 14 -3.06 19.34 -1.03
C ILE A 14 -2.43 18.03 -0.54
N LEU A 15 -2.28 17.03 -1.42
CA LEU A 15 -1.64 15.76 -1.12
C LEU A 15 -0.20 15.94 -0.64
N ALA A 16 0.57 16.81 -1.30
CA ALA A 16 1.94 17.12 -0.89
C ALA A 16 1.99 17.71 0.53
N ILE A 17 1.08 18.64 0.86
CA ILE A 17 0.97 19.21 2.21
C ILE A 17 0.62 18.13 3.23
N VAL A 18 -0.35 17.26 2.94
CA VAL A 18 -0.74 16.14 3.82
C VAL A 18 0.44 15.20 4.06
N ILE A 19 1.17 14.82 3.01
CA ILE A 19 2.38 14.00 3.14
C ILE A 19 3.43 14.69 4.00
N MET A 20 3.58 16.02 3.89
CA MET A 20 4.56 16.75 4.67
C MET A 20 4.18 16.86 6.16
N LEU A 21 2.90 17.05 6.47
CA LEU A 21 2.39 17.14 7.85
C LEU A 21 2.42 15.79 8.57
N PHE A 22 1.96 14.73 7.91
CA PHE A 22 1.87 13.39 8.51
C PHE A 22 3.17 12.59 8.37
N GLY A 23 4.03 12.95 7.40
CA GLY A 23 5.22 12.21 7.02
C GLY A 23 4.91 10.96 6.19
N THR A 24 5.83 10.60 5.29
CA THR A 24 5.69 9.42 4.41
C THR A 24 5.66 8.09 5.18
N LYS A 25 6.29 8.02 6.37
CA LYS A 25 6.29 6.82 7.21
C LYS A 25 4.89 6.45 7.71
N ARG A 26 4.12 7.42 8.22
CA ARG A 26 2.77 7.20 8.75
C ARG A 26 1.77 6.90 7.64
N LEU A 27 1.88 7.61 6.51
CA LEU A 27 1.07 7.34 5.32
C LEU A 27 1.37 5.97 4.72
N ARG A 28 2.62 5.50 4.73
CA ARG A 28 2.96 4.16 4.23
C ARG A 28 2.41 3.06 5.12
N THR A 29 2.54 3.18 6.45
CA THR A 29 2.00 2.14 7.36
C THR A 29 0.48 2.07 7.27
N LEU A 30 -0.21 3.21 7.39
CA LEU A 30 -1.68 3.26 7.31
C LEU A 30 -2.17 2.92 5.89
N GLY A 31 -1.45 3.37 4.86
CA GLY A 31 -1.78 3.08 3.47
C GLY A 31 -1.55 1.62 3.09
N SER A 32 -0.60 0.91 3.71
CA SER A 32 -0.41 -0.52 3.51
C SER A 32 -1.57 -1.32 4.10
N ASP A 33 -2.01 -0.96 5.30
CA ASP A 33 -3.11 -1.63 6.00
C ASP A 33 -4.44 -1.40 5.26
N LEU A 34 -4.74 -0.14 4.93
CA LEU A 34 -5.92 0.23 4.16
C LEU A 34 -5.86 -0.31 2.72
N GLY A 35 -4.68 -0.28 2.10
CA GLY A 35 -4.45 -0.78 0.75
C GLY A 35 -4.67 -2.28 0.64
N SER A 36 -4.26 -3.05 1.66
CA SER A 36 -4.49 -4.50 1.73
C SER A 36 -5.99 -4.82 1.85
N ALA A 37 -6.72 -4.08 2.70
CA ALA A 37 -8.18 -4.23 2.83
C ALA A 37 -8.92 -3.88 1.52
N VAL A 38 -8.53 -2.78 0.86
CA VAL A 38 -9.12 -2.36 -0.41
C VAL A 38 -8.73 -3.31 -1.56
N LYS A 39 -7.51 -3.90 -1.55
CA LYS A 39 -7.08 -4.90 -2.53
C LYS A 39 -7.97 -6.15 -2.47
N GLY A 40 -8.27 -6.63 -1.27
CA GLY A 40 -9.21 -7.75 -1.06
C GLY A 40 -10.63 -7.41 -1.56
N PHE A 41 -11.13 -6.23 -1.23
CA PHE A 41 -12.44 -5.75 -1.69
C PHE A 41 -12.52 -5.65 -3.23
N ARG A 42 -11.49 -5.07 -3.87
CA ARG A 42 -11.42 -4.98 -5.33
C ARG A 42 -11.31 -6.35 -5.99
N LYS A 43 -10.60 -7.29 -5.37
CA LYS A 43 -10.47 -8.67 -5.84
C LYS A 43 -11.84 -9.38 -5.80
N SER A 44 -12.57 -9.30 -4.69
CA SER A 44 -13.90 -9.90 -4.56
C SER A 44 -14.93 -9.32 -5.53
N ILE A 45 -14.89 -8.01 -5.79
CA ILE A 45 -15.75 -7.38 -6.80
C ILE A 45 -15.38 -7.84 -8.22
N LYS A 46 -14.08 -7.99 -8.52
CA LYS A 46 -13.62 -8.44 -9.85
C LYS A 46 -13.88 -9.92 -10.10
N ASP A 47 -13.79 -10.77 -9.07
CA ASP A 47 -14.02 -12.22 -9.19
C ASP A 47 -15.50 -12.54 -9.51
N ASP A 48 -16.42 -11.58 -9.34
CA ASP A 48 -17.84 -11.70 -9.73
C ASP A 48 -18.08 -11.46 -11.24
N ASP A 49 -17.10 -10.91 -11.98
CA ASP A 49 -17.23 -10.47 -13.38
C ASP A 49 -16.33 -11.20 -14.42
N GLY A 50 -15.51 -12.21 -14.06
CA GLY A 50 -14.70 -12.95 -15.05
C GLY A 50 -13.48 -13.70 -14.49
N PRO A 51 -12.81 -14.57 -15.29
CA PRO A 51 -11.90 -15.60 -14.80
C PRO A 51 -10.65 -15.04 -14.10
N PRO A 52 -10.07 -15.81 -13.16
CA PRO A 52 -9.17 -15.30 -12.14
C PRO A 52 -7.77 -15.01 -12.69
N ASP A 53 -7.40 -13.73 -12.80
CA ASP A 53 -6.00 -13.34 -12.89
C ASP A 53 -5.39 -13.33 -11.49
N SER A 54 -4.53 -14.33 -11.26
CA SER A 54 -3.60 -14.46 -10.14
C SER A 54 -2.71 -13.22 -10.10
N VAL A 55 -2.82 -12.45 -9.02
CA VAL A 55 -1.83 -11.42 -8.70
C VAL A 55 -1.03 -11.95 -7.53
N ASP A 56 0.00 -12.71 -7.87
CA ASP A 56 1.11 -13.00 -6.99
C ASP A 56 1.68 -11.68 -6.48
N THR A 57 1.83 -11.59 -5.16
CA THR A 57 2.74 -10.63 -4.55
C THR A 57 3.40 -11.39 -3.42
N GLU A 58 4.34 -12.24 -3.83
CA GLU A 58 5.45 -12.68 -3.01
C GLU A 58 6.19 -11.43 -2.53
N VAL A 59 6.03 -11.12 -1.25
CA VAL A 59 6.92 -10.19 -0.55
C VAL A 59 7.91 -11.07 0.19
N GLU A 60 8.90 -11.58 -0.54
CA GLU A 60 10.18 -11.96 0.06
C GLU A 60 10.83 -10.67 0.59
N ASP A 61 10.60 -10.36 1.87
CA ASP A 61 11.53 -9.50 2.61
C ASP A 61 12.54 -10.39 3.32
N VAL A 62 13.64 -10.57 2.63
CA VAL A 62 14.89 -11.16 3.10
C VAL A 62 15.46 -10.28 4.21
N ALA A 63 15.03 -10.51 5.45
CA ALA A 63 15.74 -10.05 6.64
C ALA A 63 16.39 -11.25 7.33
N GLN A 64 17.57 -11.62 6.82
CA GLN A 64 18.49 -12.54 7.45
C GLN A 64 18.73 -12.12 8.91
N THR A 65 18.30 -12.95 9.86
CA THR A 65 19.00 -13.09 11.14
C THR A 65 19.97 -14.25 10.97
N PRO A 66 21.29 -14.01 10.83
CA PRO A 66 22.27 -15.06 11.04
C PRO A 66 22.05 -15.58 12.45
N ARG A 67 21.63 -16.83 12.54
CA ARG A 67 21.57 -17.59 13.77
C ARG A 67 22.94 -17.50 14.43
N ASP A 68 22.97 -16.81 15.56
CA ASP A 68 23.92 -17.02 16.64
C ASP A 68 24.00 -18.53 16.90
N SER A 69 25.01 -19.17 16.31
CA SER A 69 25.47 -20.49 16.72
C SER A 69 26.75 -20.28 17.53
N SER A 70 26.52 -19.84 18.75
CA SER A 70 27.37 -20.06 19.90
C SER A 70 27.89 -21.52 19.98
N GLY A 71 29.20 -21.68 20.23
CA GLY A 71 29.83 -22.89 20.82
C GLY A 71 30.19 -24.02 19.83
N LYS A 72 31.41 -24.13 19.30
CA LYS A 72 32.68 -24.63 19.91
C LYS A 72 32.70 -26.17 20.13
N PRO A 73 33.87 -26.83 20.10
CA PRO A 73 35.02 -26.75 19.17
C PRO A 73 34.99 -27.85 18.10
#